data_AF-A0A3D8L147-F1
#
_entry.id   AF-A0A3D8L147-F1
#
_cell.length_a   1.000
_cell.length_b   1.000
_cell.length_c   1.000
_cell.angle_alpha   90.00
_cell.angle_beta   90.00
_cell.angle_gamma   90.00
#
_symmetry.space_group_name_H-M   'P 1'
#
loop_
_entity.id
_entity.type
_entity.pdbx_description
1 polymer ?
#
loop_
_entity_poly.entity_id
_entity_poly.type
_entity_poly.pdbx_seq_one_letter_code
_entity_poly.pdbx_strand_id
1 'polypeptide(L)'
;MANKETKRFDNVLGKLHGARPADSTASPVKDEVPVPVPPKRKKASNRKRITFFVDEVLEEYIDKGTLHEMYRSKSDFVEYILKEYFKGKPYLQNK
;
A
#
# COMPACT_ATOMS: atom_id res chain seq x y z
N MET A 1 -44.85 -5.58 16.29
CA MET A 1 -43.70 -4.72 16.62
C MET A 1 -42.50 -5.63 16.85
N ALA A 2 -41.56 -5.68 15.89
CA ALA A 2 -40.41 -6.59 15.93
C ALA A 2 -39.21 -5.86 16.55
N ASN A 3 -38.74 -6.36 17.69
CA ASN A 3 -37.67 -5.77 18.49
C ASN A 3 -36.32 -6.06 17.81
N LYS A 4 -35.65 -5.02 17.33
CA LYS A 4 -34.34 -5.12 16.65
C LYS A 4 -33.22 -5.16 17.71
N GLU A 5 -32.85 -6.36 18.14
CA GLU A 5 -31.61 -6.56 18.92
C GLU A 5 -30.40 -6.20 18.05
N THR A 6 -29.81 -5.05 18.33
CA THR A 6 -28.61 -4.57 17.64
C THR A 6 -27.40 -5.15 18.38
N LYS A 7 -26.84 -6.26 17.88
CA LYS A 7 -25.60 -6.84 18.44
C LYS A 7 -24.42 -5.92 18.12
N ARG A 8 -23.99 -5.14 19.12
CA ARG A 8 -22.79 -4.28 19.05
C ARG A 8 -21.54 -5.15 19.15
N PHE A 9 -20.71 -5.14 18.10
CA PHE A 9 -19.44 -5.85 18.03
C PHE A 9 -18.25 -4.99 18.49
N ASP A 10 -18.50 -3.89 19.21
CA ASP A 10 -17.48 -2.90 19.59
C ASP A 10 -16.44 -3.39 20.61
N ASN A 11 -16.48 -4.66 21.04
CA ASN A 11 -15.65 -5.15 22.14
C ASN A 11 -14.88 -6.45 21.88
N VAL A 12 -14.71 -6.83 20.60
CA VAL A 12 -13.96 -8.05 20.24
C VAL A 12 -12.44 -7.81 20.15
N LEU A 13 -11.98 -6.56 20.03
CA LEU A 13 -10.54 -6.27 19.84
C LEU A 13 -9.72 -6.25 21.15
N GLY A 14 -10.36 -6.18 22.32
CA GLY A 14 -9.68 -5.92 23.60
C GLY A 14 -9.37 -7.15 24.46
N LYS A 15 -9.74 -8.37 24.06
CA LYS A 15 -9.71 -9.57 24.94
C LYS A 15 -8.73 -10.67 24.51
N LEU A 16 -7.74 -10.36 23.66
CA LEU A 16 -6.76 -11.34 23.16
C LEU A 16 -5.46 -11.43 23.98
N HIS A 17 -5.33 -10.66 25.08
CA HIS A 17 -4.23 -10.82 26.03
C HIS A 17 -4.75 -11.34 27.37
N GLY A 18 -5.10 -12.63 27.37
CA GLY A 18 -5.43 -13.38 28.59
C GLY A 18 -4.17 -13.85 29.31
N ALA A 19 -3.98 -13.30 30.52
CA ALA A 19 -3.23 -13.78 31.68
C ALA A 19 -2.16 -14.87 31.50
N ARG A 20 -0.89 -14.48 31.67
CA ARG A 20 0.22 -15.41 31.99
C ARG A 20 0.28 -15.57 33.52
N PRO A 21 0.30 -16.78 34.08
CA PRO A 21 0.37 -16.97 35.53
C PRO A 21 1.75 -16.57 36.07
N ALA A 22 1.74 -15.96 37.25
CA ALA A 22 2.93 -15.67 38.04
C ALA A 22 3.49 -16.98 38.64
N ASP A 23 4.79 -17.22 38.48
CA ASP A 23 5.71 -17.43 39.61
C ASP A 23 7.14 -17.75 39.16
N SER A 24 8.10 -17.14 39.88
CA SER A 24 9.56 -17.42 39.94
C SER A 24 10.36 -17.14 38.65
N THR A 25 11.48 -16.43 38.60
CA THR A 25 12.56 -16.14 39.56
C THR A 25 13.24 -14.81 39.18
N ALA A 26 13.84 -14.15 40.17
CA ALA A 26 14.65 -12.94 39.98
C ALA A 26 15.81 -13.20 39.00
N SER A 27 15.91 -12.33 37.98
CA SER A 27 17.10 -12.14 37.17
C SER A 27 17.15 -10.67 36.78
N PRO A 28 18.34 -10.05 36.73
CA PRO A 28 18.49 -8.61 36.71
C PRO A 28 17.92 -8.06 35.40
N VAL A 29 17.09 -7.03 35.52
CA VAL A 29 16.61 -6.23 34.40
C VAL A 29 17.85 -5.68 33.69
N LYS A 30 18.26 -6.34 32.61
CA LYS A 30 19.03 -5.66 31.57
C LYS A 30 18.05 -4.69 30.94
N ASP A 31 18.28 -3.40 31.18
CA ASP A 31 17.69 -2.33 30.39
C ASP A 31 18.03 -2.60 28.92
N GLU A 32 17.11 -3.24 28.20
CA GLU A 32 17.15 -3.28 26.75
C GLU A 32 16.86 -1.86 26.27
N VAL A 33 17.94 -1.12 26.04
CA VAL A 33 17.91 0.16 25.32
C VAL A 33 17.08 -0.04 24.06
N PRO A 34 15.96 0.70 23.87
CA PRO A 34 15.18 0.57 22.65
C PRO A 34 16.08 0.88 21.48
N VAL A 35 16.34 -0.10 20.60
CA VAL A 35 17.09 0.13 19.36
C VAL A 35 16.29 1.18 18.58
N PRO A 36 16.84 2.38 18.33
CA PRO A 36 16.12 3.41 17.60
C PRO A 36 15.93 2.90 16.17
N VAL A 37 14.69 2.51 15.84
CA VAL A 37 14.31 2.17 14.47
C VAL A 37 14.59 3.41 13.62
N PRO A 38 15.48 3.34 12.62
CA PRO A 38 15.78 4.48 11.78
C PRO A 38 14.46 4.97 11.18
N PRO A 39 14.13 6.27 11.30
CA PRO A 39 12.94 6.80 10.67
C PRO A 39 13.06 6.49 9.18
N LYS A 40 12.15 5.65 8.66
CA LYS A 40 12.05 5.37 7.22
C LYS A 40 11.78 6.70 6.54
N ARG A 41 12.86 7.37 6.09
CA ARG A 41 12.77 8.60 5.31
C ARG A 41 11.94 8.24 4.08
N LYS A 42 10.71 8.75 4.02
CA LYS A 42 9.84 8.58 2.86
C LYS A 42 10.58 9.24 1.69
N LYS A 43 11.07 8.43 0.74
CA LYS A 43 11.64 8.98 -0.50
C LYS A 43 10.56 9.86 -1.14
N ALA A 44 10.89 11.10 -1.43
CA ALA A 44 9.98 11.99 -2.13
C ALA A 44 9.64 11.36 -3.48
N SER A 45 8.36 11.07 -3.70
CA SER A 45 7.91 10.57 -4.99
C SER A 45 7.86 11.75 -5.95
N ASN A 46 8.70 11.74 -6.99
CA ASN A 46 8.65 12.73 -8.09
C ASN A 46 7.52 12.43 -9.09
N ARG A 47 6.54 11.59 -8.72
CA ARG A 47 5.43 11.20 -9.59
C ARG A 47 4.49 12.37 -9.77
N LYS A 48 4.38 12.87 -11.01
CA LYS A 48 3.40 13.91 -11.39
C LYS A 48 2.10 13.24 -11.82
N ARG A 49 0.97 13.86 -11.51
CA ARG A 49 -0.36 13.46 -12.01
C ARG A 49 -0.72 14.33 -13.21
N ILE A 50 -1.21 13.68 -14.26
CA ILE A 50 -1.77 14.33 -15.46
C ILE A 50 -3.14 13.74 -15.74
N THR A 51 -4.02 14.52 -16.37
CA THR A 51 -5.33 14.06 -16.86
C THR A 51 -5.34 14.28 -18.37
N PHE A 52 -5.84 13.29 -19.12
CA PHE A 52 -5.96 13.33 -20.57
C PHE A 52 -7.23 12.61 -20.99
N PHE A 53 -7.72 12.94 -22.19
CA PHE A 53 -8.86 12.27 -22.79
C PHE A 53 -8.38 11.16 -23.72
N VAL A 54 -9.12 10.06 -23.75
CA VAL A 54 -8.93 8.93 -24.67
C VAL A 54 -10.27 8.59 -25.31
N ASP A 55 -10.23 7.91 -26.44
CA ASP A 55 -11.44 7.30 -27.00
C ASP A 55 -11.82 6.03 -26.23
N GLU A 56 -13.04 5.56 -26.45
CA GLU A 56 -13.60 4.38 -25.76
C GLU A 56 -12.79 3.11 -26.06
N VAL A 57 -12.31 2.99 -27.30
CA VAL A 57 -11.54 1.83 -27.75
C VAL A 57 -10.21 1.73 -26.98
N LEU A 58 -9.50 2.86 -26.84
CA LEU A 58 -8.25 2.93 -26.09
C LEU A 58 -8.48 2.74 -24.59
N GLU A 59 -9.58 3.24 -24.03
CA GLU A 59 -9.94 2.96 -22.64
C GLU A 59 -10.14 1.45 -22.40
N GLU A 60 -10.85 0.76 -23.28
CA GLU A 60 -10.99 -0.70 -23.18
C GLU A 60 -9.65 -1.44 -23.25
N TYR A 61 -8.74 -1.00 -24.12
CA TYR A 61 -7.40 -1.59 -24.20
C TYR A 61 -6.60 -1.36 -22.91
N ILE A 62 -6.71 -0.16 -22.32
CA ILE A 62 -6.09 0.15 -21.03
C ILE A 62 -6.65 -0.79 -19.94
N ASP A 63 -7.95 -1.04 -19.94
CA ASP A 63 -8.60 -1.87 -18.93
C ASP A 63 -8.23 -3.35 -19.07
N LYS A 64 -8.28 -3.88 -20.29
CA LYS A 64 -7.86 -5.25 -20.60
C LYS A 64 -6.38 -5.46 -20.26
N GLY A 65 -5.51 -4.53 -20.64
CA GLY A 65 -4.07 -4.60 -20.37
C GLY A 65 -3.74 -4.50 -18.87
N THR A 66 -4.41 -3.58 -18.15
CA THR A 66 -4.23 -3.43 -16.70
C THR A 66 -4.57 -4.73 -15.95
N LEU A 67 -5.67 -5.39 -16.34
CA LEU A 67 -6.10 -6.65 -15.75
C LEU A 67 -5.21 -7.83 -16.15
N HIS A 68 -4.89 -7.95 -17.45
CA HIS A 68 -4.13 -9.08 -17.99
C HIS A 68 -2.69 -9.13 -17.47
N GLU A 69 -2.02 -7.98 -17.39
CA GLU A 69 -0.64 -7.88 -16.88
C GLU A 69 -0.57 -7.66 -15.36
N MET A 70 -1.72 -7.72 -14.65
CA MET A 70 -1.83 -7.60 -13.19
C MET A 70 -1.22 -6.31 -12.61
N TYR A 71 -1.41 -5.17 -13.30
CA TYR A 71 -1.00 -3.89 -12.74
C TYR A 71 -1.92 -3.46 -11.60
N ARG A 72 -1.34 -2.76 -10.62
CA ARG A 72 -2.07 -2.23 -9.46
C ARG A 72 -3.11 -1.17 -9.83
N SER A 73 -2.89 -0.42 -10.91
CA SER A 73 -3.80 0.63 -11.37
C SER A 73 -3.62 0.94 -12.86
N LYS A 74 -4.66 1.50 -13.51
CA LYS A 74 -4.58 1.99 -14.90
C LYS A 74 -3.39 2.94 -15.10
N SER A 75 -3.13 3.81 -14.11
CA SER A 75 -2.01 4.75 -14.15
C SER A 75 -0.64 4.07 -14.16
N ASP A 76 -0.49 2.94 -13.47
CA ASP A 76 0.78 2.18 -13.46
C ASP A 76 0.99 1.48 -14.81
N PHE A 77 -0.09 0.96 -15.42
CA PHE A 77 -0.04 0.37 -16.75
C PHE A 77 0.31 1.41 -17.83
N VAL A 78 -0.36 2.56 -17.81
CA VAL A 78 -0.07 3.67 -18.74
C VAL A 78 1.36 4.18 -18.55
N GLU A 79 1.85 4.28 -17.31
CA GLU A 79 3.24 4.66 -17.04
C GLU A 79 4.25 3.67 -17.65
N TYR A 80 3.96 2.37 -17.60
CA TYR A 80 4.77 1.35 -18.26
C TYR A 80 4.78 1.52 -19.78
N ILE A 81 3.61 1.64 -20.41
CA ILE A 81 3.48 1.84 -21.86
C ILE A 81 4.26 3.08 -22.30
N LEU A 82 4.12 4.20 -21.57
CA LEU A 82 4.82 5.44 -21.90
C LEU A 82 6.34 5.27 -21.76
N LYS A 83 6.82 4.57 -20.73
CA LYS A 83 8.27 4.28 -20.57
C LYS A 83 8.82 3.48 -21.74
N GLU A 84 8.13 2.42 -22.15
CA GLU A 84 8.56 1.62 -23.30
C GLU A 84 8.42 2.40 -24.62
N TYR A 85 7.36 3.18 -24.81
CA TYR A 85 7.17 4.01 -26.01
C TYR A 85 8.29 5.04 -26.18
N PHE A 86 8.70 5.66 -25.08
CA PHE A 86 9.75 6.67 -25.11
C PHE A 86 11.16 6.06 -25.15
N LYS A 87 11.32 4.77 -24.82
CA LYS A 87 12.63 4.10 -24.86
C LYS A 87 13.31 4.26 -26.22
N GLY A 88 14.55 4.73 -26.21
CA GLY A 88 15.37 4.91 -27.43
C GLY A 88 14.98 6.13 -28.28
N LYS A 89 14.05 6.98 -27.84
CA LYS A 89 13.73 8.23 -28.54
C LYS A 89 14.84 9.29 -28.33
N PRO A 90 15.17 10.09 -29.34
CA PRO A 90 16.32 11.01 -29.31
C PRO A 90 16.17 12.11 -28.25
N TYR A 91 14.93 12.53 -27.93
CA TYR A 91 14.63 13.56 -26.94
C TYR A 91 14.70 13.08 -25.48
N LEU A 92 15.10 11.81 -25.25
CA LEU A 92 15.48 11.31 -23.93
C LEU A 92 16.99 11.24 -23.73
N GLN A 93 17.80 11.54 -24.76
CA GLN A 93 19.24 11.63 -24.59
C GLN A 93 19.60 12.89 -23.78
N ASN A 94 20.04 12.63 -22.55
CA ASN A 94 20.81 13.48 -21.64
C ASN A 94 20.05 14.62 -20.91
N LYS A 95 19.76 14.34 -19.63
CA LYS A 95 20.24 15.21 -18.54
C LYS A 95 21.32 14.46 -17.76
#